data_AF-A0A966RBQ9-F1
#
_entry.id   AF-A0A966RBQ9-F1
#
_cell.length_a   1.000
_cell.length_b   1.000
_cell.length_c   1.000
_cell.angle_alpha   90.00
_cell.angle_beta   90.00
_cell.angle_gamma   90.00
#
_symmetry.space_group_name_H-M   'P 1'
#
loop_
_entity.id
_entity.type
_entity.pdbx_description
1 polymer ?
#
loop_
_entity_poly.entity_id
_entity_poly.type
_entity_poly.pdbx_seq_one_letter_code
_entity_poly.pdbx_strand_id
1 'polypeptide(L)'
;GWVLSVAHFALVNEHALDALPPRDIRPVEDLPRLDYDHSAMIERALLALRKQYLDTPDPWRILEHFTLGELRAFHERIDPGTHLRDTFRRVMEPQLIEVVDAPRTSGWSKTCNCSMRSTVIPSLLVSPRRMACSRVSPSCTNVPGNRGSVPELVSRATQSRSR
;
A
#
# COMPACT_ATOMS: atom_id res chain seq x y z
N GLY A 1 9.57 -31.87 -32.76
CA GLY A 1 8.11 -31.74 -32.89
C GLY A 1 7.69 -30.34 -32.51
N TRP A 2 6.45 -29.95 -32.78
CA TRP A 2 5.91 -28.66 -32.34
C TRP A 2 5.33 -28.80 -30.93
N VAL A 3 5.74 -27.94 -30.01
CA VAL A 3 5.26 -27.93 -28.62
C VAL A 3 4.66 -26.55 -28.34
N LEU A 4 3.49 -26.54 -27.72
CA LEU A 4 2.85 -25.34 -27.20
C LEU A 4 2.87 -25.42 -25.67
N SER A 5 3.39 -24.38 -25.03
CA SER A 5 3.46 -24.27 -23.58
C SER A 5 2.58 -23.13 -23.07
N VAL A 6 1.84 -23.37 -21.99
CA VAL A 6 1.02 -22.36 -21.30
C VAL A 6 1.65 -22.09 -19.95
N ALA A 7 2.07 -20.85 -19.72
CA ALA A 7 2.70 -20.44 -18.46
C ALA A 7 1.66 -19.86 -17.50
N HIS A 8 1.73 -20.27 -16.24
CA HIS A 8 0.99 -19.69 -15.13
C HIS A 8 1.98 -19.18 -14.08
N PHE A 9 1.61 -18.11 -13.38
CA PHE A 9 2.38 -17.59 -12.26
C PHE A 9 1.44 -17.35 -11.07
N ALA A 10 2.01 -17.39 -9.87
CA ALA A 10 1.32 -17.09 -8.63
C ALA A 10 2.24 -16.28 -7.72
N LEU A 11 1.68 -15.30 -7.03
CA LEU A 11 2.34 -14.63 -5.93
C LEU A 11 1.92 -15.32 -4.63
N VAL A 12 2.88 -15.68 -3.79
CA VAL A 12 2.64 -16.41 -2.54
C VAL A 12 3.44 -15.79 -1.41
N ASN A 13 2.94 -15.93 -0.18
CA ASN A 13 3.71 -15.64 1.02
C ASN A 13 4.78 -16.71 1.23
N GLU A 14 5.95 -16.32 1.71
CA GLU A 14 7.05 -17.26 1.97
C GLU A 14 6.65 -18.40 2.94
N HIS A 15 5.82 -18.11 3.94
CA HIS A 15 5.32 -19.12 4.88
C HIS A 15 4.46 -20.20 4.22
N ALA A 16 3.83 -19.91 3.07
CA ALA A 16 3.10 -20.92 2.32
C ALA A 16 4.04 -21.95 1.66
N LEU A 17 5.34 -21.64 1.54
CA LEU A 17 6.34 -22.55 1.00
C LEU A 17 6.84 -23.56 2.04
N ASP A 18 6.68 -23.29 3.34
CA ASP A 18 7.15 -24.17 4.43
C ASP A 18 6.49 -25.57 4.38
N ALA A 19 5.26 -25.64 3.84
CA ALA A 19 4.52 -26.89 3.69
C ALA A 19 4.94 -27.71 2.45
N LEU A 20 5.84 -27.19 1.63
CA LEU A 20 6.25 -27.81 0.37
C LEU A 20 7.66 -28.42 0.49
N PRO A 21 8.00 -29.40 -0.37
CA PRO A 21 9.37 -29.93 -0.42
C PRO A 21 10.38 -28.80 -0.66
N PRO A 22 11.63 -28.95 -0.17
CA PRO A 22 12.69 -27.95 -0.34
C PRO A 22 12.85 -27.53 -1.81
N ARG A 23 13.04 -26.22 -2.02
CA ARG A 23 13.15 -25.60 -3.35
C ARG A 23 14.34 -24.65 -3.40
N ASP A 24 14.94 -24.55 -4.57
CA ASP A 24 15.93 -23.50 -4.85
C ASP A 24 15.16 -22.20 -5.16
N ILE A 25 15.16 -21.27 -4.20
CA ILE A 25 14.56 -19.94 -4.35
C ILE A 25 15.68 -18.98 -4.74
N ARG A 26 15.54 -18.37 -5.90
CA ARG A 26 16.52 -17.40 -6.41
C ARG A 26 15.87 -16.04 -6.68
N PRO A 27 16.60 -14.95 -6.44
CA PRO A 27 16.17 -13.63 -6.89
C PRO A 27 16.06 -13.61 -8.41
N VAL A 28 15.07 -12.91 -8.92
CA VAL A 28 14.74 -12.88 -10.35
C VAL A 28 15.85 -12.19 -11.16
N GLU A 29 16.59 -11.30 -10.51
CA GLU A 29 17.71 -10.56 -11.07
C GLU A 29 18.97 -11.42 -11.28
N ASP A 30 19.05 -12.59 -10.64
CA ASP A 30 20.20 -13.51 -10.68
C ASP A 30 19.79 -14.93 -11.09
N LEU A 31 18.91 -15.03 -12.07
CA LEU A 31 18.51 -16.32 -12.63
C LEU A 31 19.61 -16.86 -13.57
N PRO A 32 19.95 -18.16 -13.45
CA PRO A 32 20.82 -18.80 -14.43
C PRO A 32 20.12 -18.84 -15.81
N ARG A 33 20.88 -19.17 -16.85
CA ARG A 33 20.29 -19.44 -18.17
C ARG A 33 19.30 -20.61 -18.03
N LEU A 34 18.03 -20.33 -18.29
CA LEU A 34 16.97 -21.31 -18.24
C LEU A 34 16.83 -22.00 -19.60
N ASP A 35 16.36 -23.24 -19.57
CA ASP A 35 16.09 -23.99 -20.79
C ASP A 35 14.91 -23.41 -21.56
N TYR A 36 14.93 -23.61 -22.88
CA TYR A 36 13.88 -23.18 -23.80
C TYR A 36 13.56 -21.68 -23.65
N ASP A 37 12.27 -21.33 -23.70
CA ASP A 37 11.76 -19.97 -23.61
C ASP A 37 11.33 -19.60 -22.18
N HIS A 38 11.84 -20.28 -21.15
CA HIS A 38 11.44 -20.01 -19.76
C HIS A 38 11.77 -18.58 -19.33
N SER A 39 12.89 -18.01 -19.76
CA SER A 39 13.22 -16.60 -19.49
C SER A 39 12.14 -15.66 -20.03
N ALA A 40 11.65 -15.90 -21.25
CA ALA A 40 10.60 -15.11 -21.86
C ALA A 40 9.21 -15.30 -21.19
N MET A 41 8.99 -16.45 -20.54
CA MET A 41 7.79 -16.67 -19.71
C MET A 41 7.87 -15.87 -18.41
N ILE A 42 9.04 -15.85 -17.76
CA ILE A 42 9.26 -15.08 -16.52
C ILE A 42 9.12 -13.58 -16.78
N GLU A 43 9.74 -13.05 -17.83
CA GLU A 43 9.61 -11.63 -18.21
C GLU A 43 8.15 -11.22 -18.40
N ARG A 44 7.35 -12.06 -19.09
CA ARG A 44 5.91 -11.82 -19.27
C ARG A 44 5.15 -11.87 -17.96
N ALA A 45 5.48 -12.81 -17.07
CA ALA A 45 4.86 -12.91 -15.75
C ALA A 45 5.15 -11.66 -14.90
N LEU A 46 6.39 -11.17 -14.89
CA LEU A 46 6.77 -9.93 -14.19
C LEU A 46 6.05 -8.70 -14.74
N LEU A 47 5.96 -8.58 -16.07
CA LEU A 47 5.23 -7.48 -16.71
C LEU A 47 3.73 -7.51 -16.33
N ALA A 48 3.12 -8.70 -16.33
CA ALA A 48 1.74 -8.86 -15.92
C ALA A 48 1.54 -8.52 -14.43
N LEU A 49 2.45 -8.98 -13.57
CA LEU A 49 2.45 -8.68 -12.13
C LEU A 49 2.55 -7.18 -11.89
N ARG A 50 3.56 -6.51 -12.46
CA ARG A 50 3.74 -5.05 -12.32
C ARG A 50 2.51 -4.30 -12.77
N LYS A 51 1.93 -4.66 -13.92
CA LYS A 51 0.69 -4.06 -14.42
C LYS A 51 -0.48 -4.18 -13.43
N GLN A 52 -0.61 -5.31 -12.74
CA GLN A 52 -1.68 -5.49 -11.74
C GLN A 52 -1.48 -4.57 -10.53
N TYR A 53 -0.24 -4.39 -10.09
CA TYR A 53 0.11 -3.57 -8.92
C TYR A 53 0.14 -2.07 -9.20
N LEU A 54 0.14 -1.61 -10.46
CA LEU A 54 0.08 -0.17 -10.78
C LEU A 54 -1.19 0.51 -10.27
N ASP A 55 -2.35 -0.15 -10.46
CA ASP A 55 -3.66 0.45 -10.20
C ASP A 55 -4.36 -0.12 -8.95
N THR A 56 -3.92 -1.29 -8.48
CA THR A 56 -4.56 -2.03 -7.38
C THR A 56 -3.59 -2.21 -6.22
N PRO A 57 -4.00 -1.96 -4.96
CA PRO A 57 -3.09 -2.03 -3.82
C PRO A 57 -2.56 -3.46 -3.57
N ASP A 58 -3.40 -4.49 -3.62
CA ASP A 58 -2.97 -5.87 -3.41
C ASP A 58 -3.93 -6.90 -4.08
N PRO A 59 -3.81 -7.12 -5.41
CA PRO A 59 -4.70 -8.03 -6.13
C PRO A 59 -4.60 -9.49 -5.67
N TRP A 60 -3.48 -9.89 -5.06
CA TRP A 60 -3.23 -11.27 -4.63
C TRP A 60 -3.53 -11.52 -3.16
N ARG A 61 -3.92 -10.49 -2.39
CA ARG A 61 -4.23 -10.58 -0.95
C ARG A 61 -3.12 -11.24 -0.15
N ILE A 62 -1.87 -10.87 -0.45
CA ILE A 62 -0.68 -11.37 0.27
C ILE A 62 -0.60 -10.74 1.66
N LEU A 63 -1.09 -9.51 1.81
CA LEU A 63 -1.06 -8.76 3.06
C LEU A 63 -2.48 -8.69 3.65
N GLU A 64 -2.68 -9.26 4.85
CA GLU A 64 -3.99 -9.22 5.53
C GLU A 64 -4.22 -7.89 6.25
N HIS A 65 -3.25 -7.45 7.06
CA HIS A 65 -3.27 -6.19 7.79
C HIS A 65 -1.93 -5.49 7.57
N PHE A 66 -1.99 -4.25 7.10
CA PHE A 66 -0.80 -3.49 6.77
C PHE A 66 -1.02 -1.99 6.94
N THR A 67 0.07 -1.27 7.15
CA THR A 67 0.10 0.18 7.06
C THR A 67 0.28 0.62 5.61
N LEU A 68 -0.16 1.84 5.27
CA LEU A 68 0.11 2.44 3.95
C LEU A 68 1.61 2.49 3.62
N GLY A 69 2.47 2.59 4.64
CA GLY A 69 3.93 2.56 4.46
C GLY A 69 4.45 1.19 4.06
N GLU A 70 3.99 0.13 4.74
CA GLU A 70 4.33 -1.26 4.40
C GLU A 70 3.83 -1.63 3.00
N LEU A 71 2.61 -1.20 2.64
CA LEU A 71 2.08 -1.41 1.29
C LEU A 71 2.98 -0.76 0.24
N ARG A 72 3.45 0.48 0.47
CA ARG A 72 4.34 1.17 -0.46
C ARG A 72 5.68 0.45 -0.57
N ALA A 73 6.26 0.03 0.55
CA ALA A 73 7.52 -0.72 0.56
C ALA A 73 7.39 -2.06 -0.18
N PHE A 74 6.22 -2.70 -0.12
CA PHE A 74 5.92 -3.89 -0.91
C PHE A 74 5.85 -3.59 -2.41
N HIS A 75 5.16 -2.51 -2.81
CA HIS A 75 5.13 -2.07 -4.21
C HIS A 75 6.52 -1.74 -4.76
N GLU A 76 7.34 -1.04 -3.97
CA GLU A 76 8.72 -0.69 -4.34
C GLU A 76 9.60 -1.93 -4.63
N ARG A 77 9.32 -3.07 -3.98
CA ARG A 77 10.02 -4.34 -4.25
C ARG A 77 9.55 -5.00 -5.55
N ILE A 78 8.29 -4.82 -5.94
CA ILE A 78 7.74 -5.38 -7.20
C ILE A 78 8.16 -4.51 -8.40
N ASP A 79 8.08 -3.20 -8.22
CA ASP A 79 8.45 -2.21 -9.22
C ASP A 79 9.24 -1.05 -8.57
N PRO A 80 10.53 -0.88 -8.90
CA PRO A 80 11.30 0.27 -8.45
C PRO A 80 10.74 1.60 -8.98
N GLY A 81 9.87 1.58 -10.00
CA GLY A 81 9.14 2.74 -10.52
C GLY A 81 7.91 3.17 -9.69
N THR A 82 7.73 2.62 -8.49
CA THR A 82 6.57 2.92 -7.63
C THR A 82 6.44 4.42 -7.34
N HIS A 83 5.19 4.90 -7.29
CA HIS A 83 4.85 6.29 -7.04
C HIS A 83 5.45 6.85 -5.73
N LEU A 84 5.76 8.15 -5.72
CA LEU A 84 6.14 8.88 -4.50
C LEU A 84 5.05 8.77 -3.42
N ARG A 85 5.45 8.92 -2.16
CA ARG A 85 4.58 8.76 -0.97
C ARG A 85 3.21 9.44 -1.07
N ASP A 86 3.16 10.71 -1.49
CA ASP A 86 1.88 11.44 -1.54
C ASP A 86 0.99 10.95 -2.69
N THR A 87 1.56 10.75 -3.88
CA THR A 87 0.85 10.20 -5.05
C THR A 87 0.32 8.81 -4.75
N PHE A 88 1.16 7.95 -4.17
CA PHE A 88 0.78 6.61 -3.74
C PHE A 88 -0.42 6.65 -2.79
N ARG A 89 -0.36 7.50 -1.77
CA ARG A 89 -1.47 7.68 -0.83
C ARG A 89 -2.75 8.09 -1.55
N ARG A 90 -2.72 9.08 -2.44
CA ARG A 90 -3.91 9.57 -3.16
C ARG A 90 -4.54 8.50 -4.06
N VAL A 91 -3.73 7.65 -4.67
CA VAL A 91 -4.21 6.59 -5.58
C VAL A 91 -4.76 5.40 -4.79
N MET A 92 -4.10 5.02 -3.69
CA MET A 92 -4.38 3.78 -2.98
C MET A 92 -5.32 3.93 -1.78
N GLU A 93 -5.24 5.02 -1.01
CA GLU A 93 -6.07 5.29 0.18
C GLU A 93 -7.59 5.18 -0.09
N PRO A 94 -8.14 5.65 -1.24
CA PRO A 94 -9.56 5.48 -1.54
C PRO A 94 -10.01 4.02 -1.69
N GLN A 95 -9.07 3.11 -1.96
CA GLN A 95 -9.31 1.68 -2.17
C GLN A 95 -9.16 0.85 -0.89
N LEU A 96 -8.84 1.49 0.24
CA LEU A 96 -8.62 0.84 1.53
C LEU A 96 -9.78 1.11 2.51
N ILE A 97 -9.89 0.25 3.51
CA ILE A 97 -10.73 0.44 4.69
C ILE A 97 -9.80 0.51 5.90
N GLU A 98 -10.07 1.44 6.79
CA GLU A 98 -9.39 1.52 8.07
C GLU A 98 -9.87 0.40 8.99
N VAL A 99 -8.94 -0.36 9.56
CA VAL A 99 -9.23 -1.40 10.54
C VAL A 99 -9.01 -0.83 11.93
N VAL A 100 -10.10 -0.61 12.66
CA VAL A 100 -10.10 0.05 13.98
C VAL A 100 -9.47 -0.82 15.07
N ASP A 101 -9.45 -2.16 14.90
CA ASP A 101 -9.04 -3.11 15.95
C ASP A 101 -7.86 -4.03 15.59
N ALA A 102 -7.05 -3.69 14.59
CA ALA A 102 -5.92 -4.55 14.22
C ALA A 102 -4.76 -4.42 15.23
N PRO A 103 -4.06 -5.52 15.56
CA PRO A 103 -2.91 -5.49 16.46
C PRO A 103 -1.86 -4.52 15.91
N ARG A 104 -1.44 -3.57 16.75
CA ARG A 104 -0.43 -2.59 16.39
C ARG A 104 0.91 -3.32 16.24
N THR A 105 1.36 -3.52 15.00
CA THR A 105 2.77 -3.86 14.76
C THR A 105 3.59 -2.61 15.15
N SER A 106 4.60 -2.81 15.99
CA SER A 106 5.22 -1.73 16.78
C SER A 106 6.13 -0.82 15.94
N GLY A 107 6.24 0.44 16.38
CA GLY A 107 7.39 1.30 16.05
C GLY A 107 7.07 2.66 15.44
N TRP A 108 6.82 3.66 16.30
CA TRP A 108 7.14 5.07 16.04
C TRP A 108 6.46 5.79 14.84
N SER A 109 5.16 5.60 14.64
CA SER A 109 4.29 6.68 14.13
C SER A 109 2.81 6.35 14.38
N LYS A 110 1.96 7.38 14.43
CA LYS A 110 0.49 7.21 14.47
C LYS A 110 0.03 6.72 13.08
N THR A 111 0.17 5.45 12.79
CA THR A 111 -0.38 4.83 11.58
C THR A 111 -1.48 3.86 11.98
N CYS A 112 -2.67 4.12 11.44
CA CYS A 112 -3.79 3.20 11.50
C CYS A 112 -3.50 2.01 10.58
N ASN A 113 -3.89 0.82 10.99
CA ASN A 113 -3.84 -0.35 10.13
C ASN A 113 -4.94 -0.24 9.09
N CYS A 114 -4.59 -0.42 7.82
CA CYS A 114 -5.52 -0.50 6.72
C CYS A 114 -5.65 -1.96 6.29
N SER A 115 -6.83 -2.30 5.80
CA SER A 115 -7.05 -3.48 4.99
C SER A 115 -7.66 -3.05 3.67
N MET A 116 -7.69 -3.95 2.70
CA MET A 116 -8.40 -3.69 1.46
C MET A 116 -9.87 -3.35 1.71
N ARG A 117 -10.40 -2.38 0.97
CA ARG A 117 -11.84 -2.33 0.73
C ARG A 117 -12.17 -3.59 -0.05
N SER A 118 -12.72 -4.59 0.63
CA SER A 118 -13.23 -5.80 -0.02
C SER A 118 -14.43 -5.41 -0.89
N THR A 119 -14.15 -4.82 -2.04
CA THR A 119 -15.07 -4.89 -3.17
C THR A 119 -14.92 -6.32 -3.64
N VAL A 120 -15.83 -7.18 -3.17
CA VAL A 120 -16.10 -8.46 -3.80
C VAL A 120 -16.24 -8.13 -5.29
N ILE A 121 -15.25 -8.49 -6.10
CA ILE A 121 -15.32 -8.30 -7.55
C ILE A 121 -16.42 -9.26 -8.01
N PRO A 122 -17.57 -8.79 -8.52
CA PRO A 122 -18.38 -9.66 -9.36
C PRO A 122 -17.56 -9.83 -10.62
N SER A 123 -17.04 -11.03 -10.80
CA SER A 123 -16.51 -11.48 -12.07
C SER A 123 -17.54 -11.17 -13.17
N LEU A 124 -17.02 -10.64 -14.28
CA LEU A 124 -17.67 -10.48 -15.60
C LEU A 124 -18.70 -9.35 -15.72
N LEU A 125 -18.32 -8.23 -16.36
CA LEU A 125 -18.94 -7.75 -17.60
C LEU A 125 -18.30 -6.45 -18.09
N VAL A 126 -17.69 -6.57 -19.28
CA VAL A 126 -17.65 -5.60 -20.39
C VAL A 126 -18.29 -4.24 -20.10
N SER A 127 -17.47 -3.19 -20.18
CA SER A 127 -17.89 -1.78 -20.28
C SER A 127 -18.79 -1.57 -21.50
N PRO A 128 -19.74 -0.62 -21.44
CA PRO A 128 -19.45 0.59 -22.19
C PRO A 128 -19.71 1.88 -21.41
N ARG A 129 -18.87 2.87 -21.72
CA ARG A 129 -19.03 4.32 -21.55
C ARG A 129 -20.41 4.81 -21.08
N ARG A 130 -20.41 5.64 -20.04
CA ARG A 130 -21.20 6.89 -20.02
C ARG A 130 -20.58 7.91 -19.07
N MET A 131 -20.20 9.06 -19.64
CA MET A 131 -20.05 10.30 -18.92
C MET A 131 -21.38 10.66 -18.25
N ALA A 132 -21.34 11.05 -16.98
CA ALA A 132 -22.31 11.96 -16.40
C ALA A 132 -21.60 12.82 -15.37
N CYS A 133 -21.36 14.05 -15.77
CA CYS A 133 -21.06 15.17 -14.89
C CYS A 133 -22.34 15.45 -14.08
N SER A 134 -22.29 15.43 -12.75
CA SER A 134 -23.23 16.23 -11.97
C SER A 134 -22.56 16.82 -10.74
N ARG A 135 -22.82 18.11 -10.61
CA ARG A 135 -22.29 19.10 -9.71
C ARG A 135 -23.32 19.22 -8.58
N VAL A 136 -22.94 18.94 -7.33
CA VAL A 136 -23.50 19.60 -6.14
C VAL A 136 -22.38 19.72 -5.10
N SER A 137 -22.01 20.97 -4.80
CA SER A 137 -21.17 21.39 -3.67
C SER A 137 -22.10 21.87 -2.51
N PRO A 138 -21.64 22.65 -1.52
CA PRO A 138 -20.97 22.21 -0.29
C PRO A 138 -21.69 22.72 1.00
N SER A 139 -21.54 22.04 2.13
CA SER A 139 -21.67 22.61 3.49
C SER A 139 -21.24 21.51 4.47
N CYS A 140 -20.26 21.69 5.35
CA CYS A 140 -20.38 22.52 6.53
C CYS A 140 -19.07 23.25 6.86
N THR A 141 -19.13 24.59 6.84
CA THR A 141 -18.32 25.47 7.69
C THR A 141 -19.24 26.05 8.75
N ASN A 142 -18.90 25.96 10.05
CA ASN A 142 -18.54 27.15 10.83
C ASN A 142 -18.03 26.82 12.24
N VAL A 143 -17.06 27.63 12.66
CA VAL A 143 -16.36 27.74 13.95
C VAL A 143 -17.16 28.70 14.86
N PRO A 144 -16.96 28.78 16.20
CA PRO A 144 -16.00 29.74 16.77
C PRO A 144 -15.23 29.14 17.97
N GLY A 145 -13.93 29.40 18.17
CA GLY A 145 -13.40 30.68 18.62
C GLY A 145 -13.10 30.62 20.12
N ASN A 146 -11.89 30.24 20.52
CA ASN A 146 -11.41 30.44 21.89
C ASN A 146 -10.14 31.30 21.84
N ARG A 147 -10.30 32.60 22.11
CA ARG A 147 -9.23 33.53 22.45
C ARG A 147 -9.44 33.94 23.91
N GLY A 148 -8.34 33.94 24.66
CA GLY A 148 -8.17 34.82 25.80
C GLY A 148 -8.26 34.14 27.16
N SER A 149 -7.11 33.88 27.76
CA SER A 149 -6.83 34.20 29.16
C SER A 149 -5.32 34.21 29.37
N VAL A 150 -4.76 35.41 29.32
CA VAL A 150 -3.45 35.78 29.86
C VAL A 150 -3.69 36.19 31.31
N PRO A 151 -2.79 35.90 32.26
CA PRO A 151 -2.58 36.81 33.37
C PRO A 151 -1.22 37.50 33.26
N GLU A 152 -1.33 38.81 33.37
CA GLU A 152 -0.30 39.84 33.38
C GLU A 152 0.57 39.78 34.64
N LEU A 153 1.77 40.36 34.52
CA LEU A 153 2.83 40.45 35.52
C LEU A 153 2.44 41.21 36.79
N VAL A 154 3.03 40.81 37.93
CA VAL A 154 3.44 41.75 38.98
C VAL A 154 4.90 41.49 39.35
N SER A 155 5.73 42.51 39.10
CA SER A 155 7.11 42.63 39.55
C SER A 155 7.18 43.10 41.01
N ARG A 156 8.07 42.51 41.82
CA ARG A 156 8.79 43.12 42.97
C ARG A 156 10.04 42.25 43.21
N ALA A 157 11.23 42.68 42.78
CA ALA A 157 12.17 43.55 43.49
C ALA A 157 12.91 42.87 44.67
N THR A 158 14.23 42.72 44.46
CA THR A 158 15.34 42.87 45.43
C THR A 158 15.41 41.96 46.67
N GLN A 159 16.45 41.12 46.77
CA GLN A 159 17.65 41.42 47.58
C GLN A 159 18.70 40.30 47.53
N SER A 160 19.94 40.74 47.32
CA SER A 160 21.20 40.11 47.69
C SER A 160 21.23 39.62 49.14
N ARG A 161 21.81 38.44 49.40
CA ARG A 161 22.79 38.29 50.48
C ARG A 161 23.64 37.02 50.34
N SER A 162 24.94 37.27 50.33
CA SER A 162 26.04 36.38 50.68
C SER A 162 25.85 35.66 52.02
N ARG A 163 26.29 34.41 52.09
CA ARG A 163 27.32 33.95 53.04
C ARG A 163 27.90 32.62 52.56
#